data_AF-A0A7X7THJ4-F1
#
_entry.id   AF-A0A7X7THJ4-F1
#
_cell.length_a   1.000
_cell.length_b   1.000
_cell.length_c   1.000
_cell.angle_alpha   90.00
_cell.angle_beta   90.00
_cell.angle_gamma   90.00
#
_symmetry.space_group_name_H-M   'P 1'
#
loop_
_entity.id
_entity.type
_entity.pdbx_description
1 polymer ?
#
loop_
_entity_poly.entity_id
_entity_poly.type
_entity_poly.pdbx_seq_one_letter_code
_entity_poly.pdbx_strand_id
1 'polypeptide(L)'
;VNIEVQILPYEHMLQRTIYYLTKMYSDQLTQGDDYGKLCNTITVNVLGYNQFEHDRIHSVYHIRDAETCEKLGDFLEIHFVETRKIGKSPQELGEDLKGWLLFLSNPENQRIKELGKEVGEVGQAINLLEELSRSREERAIAEEREKALRDERSFRKAELEKGLKLGREEGLKEGREEGREEGLKEGREEGREEGREAEKYQIAKKLIHKGMDLSEVSEITGLSLKDLKNIDNLT
;
A
#
# COMPACT_ATOMS: atom_id res chain seq x y z
N VAL A 1 -3.02 11.88 -29.24
CA VAL A 1 -3.41 12.10 -27.82
C VAL A 1 -4.24 10.91 -27.38
N ASN A 2 -3.85 10.25 -26.30
CA ASN A 2 -4.61 9.17 -25.67
C ASN A 2 -5.19 9.67 -24.34
N ILE A 3 -6.45 9.36 -24.09
CA ILE A 3 -7.13 9.72 -22.86
C ILE A 3 -7.60 8.41 -22.23
N GLU A 4 -7.19 8.21 -20.99
CA GLU A 4 -7.49 7.03 -20.21
C GLU A 4 -8.17 7.45 -18.90
N VAL A 5 -9.32 6.85 -18.62
CA VAL A 5 -10.11 7.11 -17.41
C VAL A 5 -10.08 5.85 -16.55
N GLN A 6 -9.67 5.98 -15.29
CA GLN A 6 -9.49 4.86 -14.37
C GLN A 6 -10.12 5.18 -13.01
N ILE A 7 -11.18 4.46 -12.65
CA ILE A 7 -11.95 4.72 -11.42
C ILE A 7 -11.27 4.07 -10.19
N LEU A 8 -10.73 2.86 -10.34
CA LEU A 8 -10.14 2.09 -9.25
C LEU A 8 -8.61 2.04 -9.29
N PRO A 9 -7.93 2.03 -8.12
CA PRO A 9 -6.48 1.93 -8.04
C PRO A 9 -5.94 0.71 -8.76
N TYR A 10 -4.93 0.91 -9.60
CA TYR A 10 -4.23 -0.15 -10.29
C TYR A 10 -2.76 -0.15 -9.86
N GLU A 11 -2.25 -1.28 -9.37
CA GLU A 11 -0.93 -1.37 -8.74
C GLU A 11 0.22 -0.92 -9.68
N HIS A 12 0.09 -1.21 -10.97
CA HIS A 12 1.11 -0.90 -11.97
C HIS A 12 0.66 0.25 -12.89
N MET A 13 -0.02 1.25 -12.33
CA MET A 13 -0.59 2.36 -13.11
C MET A 13 0.47 3.06 -13.95
N LEU A 14 1.58 3.42 -13.33
CA LEU A 14 2.67 4.13 -13.98
C LEU A 14 3.26 3.32 -15.14
N GLN A 15 3.52 2.02 -14.92
CA GLN A 15 4.06 1.13 -15.93
C GLN A 15 3.08 0.97 -17.10
N ARG A 16 1.78 0.85 -16.82
CA ARG A 16 0.73 0.76 -17.83
C ARG A 16 0.66 2.04 -18.67
N THR A 17 0.64 3.20 -18.03
CA THR A 17 0.64 4.50 -18.73
C THR A 17 1.84 4.63 -19.66
N ILE A 18 3.03 4.29 -19.18
CA ILE A 18 4.27 4.34 -19.98
C ILE A 18 4.19 3.36 -21.13
N TYR A 19 3.73 2.12 -20.90
CA TYR A 19 3.59 1.11 -21.93
C TYR A 19 2.66 1.57 -23.06
N TYR A 20 1.47 2.07 -22.73
CA TYR A 20 0.52 2.52 -23.76
C TYR A 20 0.95 3.81 -24.44
N LEU A 21 1.58 4.74 -23.73
CA LEU A 21 2.16 5.95 -24.31
C LEU A 21 3.23 5.60 -25.35
N THR A 22 4.19 4.75 -24.97
CA THR A 22 5.30 4.36 -25.85
C THR A 22 4.83 3.50 -27.00
N LYS A 23 3.85 2.61 -26.78
CA LYS A 23 3.21 1.84 -27.86
C LYS A 23 2.55 2.77 -28.87
N MET A 24 1.73 3.72 -28.43
CA MET A 24 1.09 4.69 -29.33
C MET A 24 2.10 5.54 -30.09
N TYR A 25 3.22 5.91 -29.47
CA TYR A 25 4.30 6.63 -30.15
C TYR A 25 4.97 5.76 -31.22
N SER A 26 5.24 4.49 -30.91
CA SER A 26 5.82 3.52 -31.85
C SER A 26 4.89 3.20 -33.01
N ASP A 27 3.59 3.03 -32.74
CA ASP A 27 2.57 2.63 -33.73
C ASP A 27 2.31 3.72 -34.79
N GLN A 28 2.89 4.92 -34.65
CA GLN A 28 2.82 5.98 -35.66
C GLN A 28 3.60 5.64 -36.94
N LEU A 29 4.62 4.79 -36.85
CA LEU A 29 5.49 4.46 -37.97
C LEU A 29 5.20 3.04 -38.47
N THR A 30 5.26 2.88 -39.80
CA THR A 30 5.22 1.59 -40.47
C THR A 30 6.53 1.29 -41.18
N GLN A 31 6.66 0.08 -41.74
CA GLN A 31 7.91 -0.34 -42.37
C GLN A 31 8.27 0.58 -43.55
N GLY A 32 9.44 1.23 -43.46
CA GLY A 32 9.95 2.15 -44.48
C GLY A 32 9.69 3.62 -44.21
N ASP A 33 9.01 3.97 -43.10
CA ASP A 33 8.83 5.36 -42.68
C ASP A 33 10.09 5.97 -42.04
N ASP A 34 10.23 7.29 -42.17
CA ASP A 34 11.28 8.08 -41.55
C ASP A 34 10.86 8.58 -40.15
N TYR A 35 11.82 8.70 -39.23
CA TYR A 35 11.57 9.14 -37.85
C TYR A 35 11.09 10.59 -37.74
N GLY A 36 11.34 11.45 -38.73
CA GLY A 36 10.82 12.82 -38.79
C GLY A 36 9.29 12.91 -38.89
N LYS A 37 8.61 11.79 -39.17
CA LYS A 37 7.13 11.71 -39.14
C LYS A 37 6.56 11.58 -37.73
N LEU A 38 7.39 11.30 -36.72
CA LEU A 38 6.92 11.13 -35.35
C LEU A 38 6.34 12.44 -34.81
N CYS A 39 5.07 12.36 -34.42
CA CYS A 39 4.36 13.43 -33.74
C CYS A 39 4.44 13.26 -32.23
N ASN A 40 4.43 14.39 -31.53
CA ASN A 40 4.35 14.46 -30.07
C ASN A 40 3.13 13.65 -29.57
N THR A 41 3.35 12.85 -28.55
CA THR A 41 2.33 11.97 -27.98
C THR A 41 2.06 12.32 -26.53
N ILE A 42 0.78 12.54 -26.25
CA ILE A 42 0.29 12.92 -24.93
C ILE A 42 -0.63 11.82 -24.44
N THR A 43 -0.43 11.39 -23.20
CA THR A 43 -1.38 10.54 -22.47
C THR A 43 -1.95 11.30 -21.28
N VAL A 44 -3.28 11.31 -21.16
CA VAL A 44 -4.00 11.92 -20.04
C VAL A 44 -4.68 10.83 -19.23
N ASN A 45 -4.26 10.65 -17.98
CA ASN A 45 -4.83 9.69 -17.03
C ASN A 45 -5.76 10.42 -16.06
N VAL A 46 -7.06 10.15 -16.13
CA VAL A 46 -8.05 10.68 -15.18
C VAL A 46 -8.31 9.60 -14.13
N LEU A 47 -7.93 9.86 -12.88
CA LEU A 47 -7.92 8.88 -11.79
C LEU A 47 -8.99 9.21 -10.74
N GLY A 48 -9.85 8.22 -10.44
CA GLY A 48 -10.85 8.25 -9.37
C GLY A 48 -10.28 8.05 -7.96
N TYR A 49 -8.96 8.11 -7.80
CA TYR A 49 -8.20 7.88 -6.57
C TYR A 49 -6.94 8.74 -6.53
N ASN A 50 -6.30 8.82 -5.35
CA ASN A 50 -5.02 9.51 -5.20
C ASN A 50 -3.88 8.53 -5.52
N GLN A 51 -3.13 8.83 -6.58
CA GLN A 51 -1.91 8.15 -6.98
C GLN A 51 -0.66 8.79 -6.36
N PHE A 52 -0.69 10.10 -6.10
CA PHE A 52 0.43 10.86 -5.57
C PHE A 52 0.09 11.53 -4.24
N GLU A 53 1.11 11.70 -3.40
CA GLU A 53 0.95 12.29 -2.06
C GLU A 53 0.73 13.81 -2.07
N HIS A 54 1.19 14.51 -3.11
CA HIS A 54 1.06 15.97 -3.20
C HIS A 54 -0.39 16.41 -3.46
N ASP A 55 -0.76 17.63 -3.07
CA ASP A 55 -2.15 18.11 -3.19
C ASP A 55 -2.57 18.61 -4.59
N ARG A 56 -1.66 18.59 -5.58
CA ARG A 56 -1.99 18.96 -6.96
C ARG A 56 -3.03 18.01 -7.56
N ILE A 57 -4.11 18.56 -8.09
CA ILE A 57 -5.12 17.82 -8.86
C ILE A 57 -4.60 17.43 -10.24
N HIS A 58 -3.76 18.27 -10.85
CA HIS A 58 -3.18 18.03 -12.17
C HIS A 58 -1.66 18.04 -12.10
N SER A 59 -1.06 16.92 -12.51
CA SER A 59 0.39 16.74 -12.62
C SER A 59 0.78 16.43 -14.05
N VAL A 60 1.88 17.03 -14.50
CA VAL A 60 2.43 16.84 -15.84
C VAL A 60 3.87 16.35 -15.72
N TYR A 61 4.20 15.30 -16.45
CA TYR A 61 5.54 14.70 -16.49
C TYR A 61 6.09 14.75 -17.92
N HIS A 62 7.38 15.06 -18.01
CA HIS A 62 8.14 15.12 -19.25
C HIS A 62 9.48 14.38 -19.09
N ILE A 63 10.10 14.04 -20.21
CA ILE A 63 11.48 13.53 -20.23
C ILE A 63 12.44 14.70 -20.03
N ARG A 64 13.31 14.57 -19.02
CA ARG A 64 14.27 15.60 -18.63
C ARG A 64 15.63 14.99 -18.39
N ASP A 65 16.67 15.80 -18.62
CA ASP A 65 18.02 15.48 -18.18
C ASP A 65 18.07 15.35 -16.64
N ALA A 66 18.87 14.40 -16.16
CA ALA A 66 18.88 14.01 -14.75
C ALA A 66 19.56 15.05 -13.85
N GLU A 67 20.52 15.82 -14.37
CA GLU A 67 21.29 16.79 -13.58
C GLU A 67 20.74 18.20 -13.74
N THR A 68 20.54 18.64 -14.98
CA THR A 68 20.13 20.00 -15.32
C THR A 68 18.62 20.21 -15.27
N CYS A 69 17.84 19.13 -15.24
CA CYS A 69 16.38 19.12 -15.38
C CYS A 69 15.88 19.73 -16.71
N GLU A 70 16.76 19.95 -17.69
CA GLU A 70 16.40 20.45 -19.01
C GLU A 70 15.48 19.46 -19.73
N LYS A 71 14.42 19.96 -20.38
CA LYS A 71 13.48 19.11 -21.11
C LYS A 71 14.16 18.62 -22.38
N LEU A 72 14.24 17.30 -22.57
CA LEU A 72 14.88 16.69 -23.74
C LEU A 72 14.15 17.03 -25.05
N GLY A 73 12.84 17.26 -24.96
CA GLY A 73 11.98 17.68 -26.06
C GLY A 73 10.51 17.43 -25.76
N ASP A 74 9.64 17.82 -26.68
CA ASP A 74 8.18 17.71 -26.54
C ASP A 74 7.61 16.37 -27.06
N PHE A 75 8.42 15.32 -27.11
CA PHE A 75 8.03 14.06 -27.75
C PHE A 75 6.94 13.29 -27.00
N LEU A 76 7.09 13.19 -25.67
CA LEU A 76 6.23 12.39 -24.79
C LEU A 76 5.81 13.20 -23.57
N GLU A 77 4.52 13.24 -23.31
CA GLU A 77 3.94 14.00 -22.19
C GLU A 77 2.88 13.16 -21.47
N ILE A 78 2.93 13.16 -20.13
CA ILE A 78 2.02 12.38 -19.30
C ILE A 78 1.31 13.31 -18.33
N HIS A 79 -0.02 13.29 -18.38
CA HIS A 79 -0.88 14.01 -17.45
C HIS A 79 -1.53 13.03 -16.50
N PHE A 80 -1.63 13.44 -15.24
CA PHE A 80 -2.42 12.78 -14.23
C PHE A 80 -3.39 13.78 -13.63
N VAL A 81 -4.68 13.44 -13.66
CA VAL A 81 -5.75 14.24 -13.08
C VAL A 81 -6.45 13.43 -12.00
N GLU A 82 -6.24 13.78 -10.73
CA GLU A 82 -6.74 13.01 -9.57
C GLU A 82 -8.03 13.62 -9.02
N THR A 83 -9.17 13.04 -9.38
CA THR A 83 -10.47 13.67 -9.17
C THR A 83 -10.90 13.75 -7.71
N ARG A 84 -10.33 12.92 -6.82
CA ARG A 84 -10.53 13.03 -5.36
C ARG A 84 -9.96 14.31 -4.75
N LYS A 85 -9.12 15.03 -5.50
CA LYS A 85 -8.52 16.31 -5.08
C LYS A 85 -9.34 17.52 -5.53
N ILE A 86 -10.47 17.32 -6.22
CA ILE A 86 -11.39 18.41 -6.60
C ILE A 86 -11.86 19.13 -5.32
N GLY A 87 -11.70 20.46 -5.30
CA GLY A 87 -12.04 21.30 -4.15
C GLY A 87 -11.08 21.23 -2.95
N LYS A 88 -10.03 20.41 -3.03
CA LYS A 88 -8.96 20.31 -2.01
C LYS A 88 -7.62 20.82 -2.52
N SER A 89 -7.38 20.71 -3.83
CA SER A 89 -6.16 21.18 -4.46
C SER A 89 -6.05 22.71 -4.43
N PRO A 90 -4.84 23.26 -4.23
CA PRO A 90 -4.61 24.70 -4.41
C PRO A 90 -4.61 25.13 -5.90
N GLN A 91 -4.62 24.19 -6.84
CA GLN A 91 -4.70 24.51 -8.27
C GLN A 91 -6.15 24.85 -8.64
N GLU A 92 -6.32 26.03 -9.24
CA GLU A 92 -7.59 26.43 -9.83
C GLU A 92 -7.81 25.68 -11.14
N LEU A 93 -8.98 25.07 -11.27
CA LEU A 93 -9.46 24.47 -12.51
C LEU A 93 -10.54 25.38 -13.08
N GLY A 94 -10.51 25.60 -14.39
CA GLY A 94 -11.63 26.23 -15.08
C GLY A 94 -12.93 25.48 -14.82
N GLU A 95 -14.04 26.20 -14.72
CA GLU A 95 -15.36 25.63 -14.35
C GLU A 95 -15.79 24.52 -15.34
N ASP A 96 -15.46 24.65 -16.63
CA ASP A 96 -15.74 23.63 -17.65
C ASP A 96 -15.02 22.31 -17.36
N LEU A 97 -13.70 22.36 -17.15
CA LEU A 97 -12.88 21.17 -16.87
C LEU A 97 -13.30 20.53 -15.54
N LYS A 98 -13.62 21.35 -14.54
CA LYS A 98 -14.15 20.88 -13.25
C LYS A 98 -15.49 20.17 -13.43
N GLY A 99 -16.38 20.68 -14.28
CA GLY A 99 -17.64 20.03 -14.66
C GLY A 99 -17.41 18.66 -15.30
N TRP A 100 -16.50 18.59 -16.29
CA TRP A 100 -16.11 17.33 -16.94
C TRP A 100 -15.53 16.31 -15.96
N LEU A 101 -14.63 16.73 -15.07
CA LEU A 101 -14.02 15.83 -14.09
C LEU A 101 -15.03 15.33 -13.06
N LEU A 102 -15.98 16.17 -12.62
CA LEU A 102 -17.08 15.75 -11.76
C LEU A 102 -17.97 14.71 -12.45
N PHE A 103 -18.29 14.89 -13.73
CA PHE A 103 -19.03 13.92 -14.54
C PHE A 103 -18.31 12.59 -14.68
N LEU A 104 -17.04 12.60 -15.11
CA LEU A 104 -16.25 11.38 -15.30
C LEU A 104 -16.03 10.59 -13.99
N SER A 105 -16.03 11.29 -12.84
CA SER A 105 -15.85 10.66 -11.53
C SER A 105 -17.10 9.97 -11.00
N ASN A 106 -18.29 10.44 -11.40
CA ASN A 106 -19.56 9.90 -10.92
C ASN A 106 -20.67 10.10 -11.97
N PRO A 107 -20.65 9.32 -13.06
CA PRO A 107 -21.56 9.51 -14.20
C PRO A 107 -23.02 9.21 -13.85
N GLU A 108 -23.30 8.47 -12.77
CA GLU A 108 -24.67 8.14 -12.32
C GLU A 108 -25.28 9.19 -11.40
N ASN A 109 -24.51 10.20 -10.98
CA ASN A 109 -25.04 11.25 -10.12
C ASN A 109 -26.03 12.12 -10.89
N GLN A 110 -27.31 12.03 -10.51
CA GLN A 110 -28.44 12.68 -11.17
C GLN A 110 -28.28 14.21 -11.23
N ARG A 111 -27.64 14.80 -10.22
CA ARG A 111 -27.32 16.24 -10.16
C ARG A 111 -26.26 16.66 -11.18
N ILE A 112 -25.36 15.75 -11.54
CA ILE A 112 -24.30 15.97 -12.54
C ILE A 112 -24.83 15.76 -13.96
N LYS A 113 -25.78 14.84 -14.15
CA LYS A 113 -26.55 14.73 -15.41
C LYS A 113 -27.36 16.01 -15.69
N GLU A 114 -27.85 16.69 -14.65
CA GLU A 114 -28.56 17.97 -14.76
C GLU A 114 -27.60 19.14 -15.04
N LEU A 115 -26.50 19.27 -14.29
CA LEU A 115 -25.45 20.27 -14.55
C LEU A 115 -24.78 20.10 -15.93
N GLY A 116 -24.55 18.86 -16.36
CA GLY A 116 -23.98 18.53 -17.66
C GLY A 116 -24.91 18.83 -18.84
N LYS A 117 -26.23 18.90 -18.62
CA LYS A 117 -27.18 19.35 -19.65
C LYS A 117 -27.13 20.85 -19.91
N GLU A 118 -26.67 21.65 -18.94
CA GLU A 118 -26.51 23.10 -19.10
C GLU A 118 -25.21 23.47 -19.83
N VAL A 119 -24.17 22.62 -19.75
CA VAL A 119 -22.90 22.79 -20.48
C VAL A 119 -23.00 22.03 -21.81
N GLY A 120 -23.22 22.74 -22.91
CA GLY A 120 -23.64 22.17 -24.20
C GLY A 120 -22.84 20.97 -24.73
N GLU A 121 -21.52 20.93 -24.54
CA GLU A 121 -20.66 19.82 -24.98
C GLU A 121 -20.77 18.58 -24.08
N VAL A 122 -21.00 18.78 -22.76
CA VAL A 122 -21.19 17.68 -21.79
C VAL A 122 -22.50 16.94 -22.08
N GLY A 123 -23.56 17.68 -22.40
CA GLY A 123 -24.84 17.10 -22.79
C GLY A 123 -24.76 16.26 -24.07
N GLN A 124 -23.96 16.70 -25.05
CA GLN A 124 -23.69 15.93 -26.27
C GLN A 124 -22.90 14.65 -25.99
N ALA A 125 -21.92 14.68 -25.09
CA ALA A 125 -21.17 13.49 -24.70
C ALA A 125 -21.99 12.47 -23.90
N ILE A 126 -22.96 12.92 -23.10
CA ILE A 126 -23.91 12.01 -22.42
C ILE A 126 -24.75 11.24 -23.45
N ASN A 127 -25.32 11.94 -24.43
CA ASN A 127 -26.12 11.29 -25.49
C ASN A 127 -25.25 10.36 -26.37
N LEU A 128 -24.03 10.79 -26.71
CA LEU A 128 -23.08 9.99 -27.46
C LEU A 128 -22.60 8.76 -26.66
N LEU A 129 -22.47 8.84 -25.33
CA LEU A 129 -22.17 7.69 -24.47
C LEU A 129 -23.28 6.64 -24.53
N GLU A 130 -24.54 7.06 -24.50
CA GLU A 130 -25.69 6.17 -24.64
C GLU A 130 -25.78 5.54 -26.04
N GLU A 131 -25.36 6.26 -27.09
CA GLU A 131 -25.33 5.80 -28.48
C GLU A 131 -24.14 4.88 -28.77
N LEU A 132 -22.92 5.25 -28.32
CA LEU A 132 -21.71 4.43 -28.44
C LEU A 132 -21.81 3.15 -27.62
N SER A 133 -22.54 3.14 -26.50
CA SER A 133 -22.83 1.91 -25.75
C SER A 133 -23.61 0.89 -26.59
N ARG A 134 -24.32 1.34 -27.64
CA ARG A 134 -25.03 0.47 -28.59
C ARG A 134 -24.21 0.06 -29.81
N SER A 135 -23.12 0.78 -30.15
CA SER A 135 -22.27 0.49 -31.33
C SER A 135 -20.88 -0.10 -31.00
N ARG A 136 -20.53 -0.20 -29.71
CA ARG A 136 -19.22 -0.65 -29.20
C ARG A 136 -18.92 -2.15 -29.35
N GLU A 137 -19.86 -2.98 -29.76
CA GLU A 137 -19.64 -4.43 -29.76
C GLU A 137 -18.60 -4.93 -30.78
N GLU A 138 -18.32 -4.22 -31.87
CA GLU A 138 -17.57 -4.85 -32.98
C GLU A 138 -16.07 -4.51 -33.10
N ARG A 139 -15.56 -3.45 -32.46
CA ARG A 139 -14.12 -3.10 -32.51
C ARG A 139 -13.45 -2.85 -31.17
N ALA A 140 -14.19 -2.47 -30.12
CA ALA A 140 -13.63 -2.30 -28.78
C ALA A 140 -13.40 -3.66 -28.08
N ILE A 141 -14.19 -4.70 -28.40
CA ILE A 141 -14.21 -5.98 -27.69
C ILE A 141 -12.89 -6.77 -27.79
N ALA A 142 -12.05 -6.60 -28.81
CA ALA A 142 -10.82 -7.37 -28.94
C ALA A 142 -9.69 -6.82 -28.06
N GLU A 143 -9.43 -5.51 -28.15
CA GLU A 143 -8.36 -4.85 -27.40
C GLU A 143 -8.75 -4.59 -25.94
N GLU A 144 -10.01 -4.23 -25.68
CA GLU A 144 -10.52 -4.02 -24.33
C GLU A 144 -10.61 -5.34 -23.56
N ARG A 145 -10.79 -6.48 -24.23
CA ARG A 145 -10.78 -7.81 -23.59
C ARG A 145 -9.38 -8.28 -23.24
N GLU A 146 -8.37 -8.01 -24.07
CA GLU A 146 -6.98 -8.28 -23.69
C GLU A 146 -6.53 -7.36 -22.55
N LYS A 147 -6.90 -6.07 -22.63
CA LYS A 147 -6.68 -5.09 -21.56
C LYS A 147 -7.38 -5.51 -20.26
N ALA A 148 -8.67 -5.88 -20.33
CA ALA A 148 -9.44 -6.35 -19.18
C ALA A 148 -8.88 -7.64 -18.59
N LEU A 149 -8.39 -8.58 -19.41
CA LEU A 149 -7.76 -9.82 -18.91
C LEU A 149 -6.39 -9.56 -18.25
N ARG A 150 -5.62 -8.58 -18.72
CA ARG A 150 -4.37 -8.14 -18.08
C ARG A 150 -4.65 -7.36 -16.79
N ASP A 151 -5.69 -6.55 -16.82
CA ASP A 151 -6.14 -5.78 -15.66
C ASP A 151 -6.71 -6.70 -14.58
N GLU A 152 -7.59 -7.64 -14.89
CA GLU A 152 -8.17 -8.62 -13.95
C GLU A 152 -7.07 -9.45 -13.25
N ARG A 153 -6.06 -9.92 -14.00
CA ARG A 153 -4.94 -10.67 -13.42
C ARG A 153 -4.15 -9.82 -12.42
N SER A 154 -3.96 -8.55 -12.73
CA SER A 154 -3.22 -7.63 -11.89
C SER A 154 -4.04 -7.18 -10.68
N PHE A 155 -5.35 -6.98 -10.83
CA PHE A 155 -6.27 -6.73 -9.71
C PHE A 155 -6.28 -7.90 -8.71
N ARG A 156 -6.42 -9.14 -9.20
CA ARG A 156 -6.34 -10.32 -8.32
C ARG A 156 -5.01 -10.44 -7.59
N LYS A 157 -3.91 -10.10 -8.27
CA LYS A 157 -2.57 -10.12 -7.66
C LYS A 157 -2.44 -9.05 -6.57
N ALA A 158 -2.91 -7.83 -6.83
CA ALA A 158 -2.87 -6.73 -5.88
C ALA A 158 -3.73 -7.01 -4.62
N GLU A 159 -4.90 -7.62 -4.79
CA GLU A 159 -5.75 -8.05 -3.67
C GLU A 159 -5.08 -9.14 -2.84
N LEU A 160 -4.44 -10.12 -3.50
CA LEU A 160 -3.71 -11.18 -2.84
C LEU A 160 -2.49 -10.64 -2.06
N GLU A 161 -1.73 -9.73 -2.65
CA GLU A 161 -0.52 -9.17 -2.04
C GLU A 161 -0.85 -8.27 -0.85
N LYS A 162 -1.92 -7.46 -0.95
CA LYS A 162 -2.45 -6.73 0.21
C LYS A 162 -2.90 -7.68 1.32
N GLY A 163 -3.65 -8.75 0.98
CA GLY A 163 -4.09 -9.75 1.93
C GLY A 163 -2.92 -10.44 2.63
N LEU A 164 -1.87 -10.82 1.89
CA LEU A 164 -0.66 -11.43 2.44
C LEU A 164 0.12 -10.47 3.34
N LYS A 165 0.21 -9.18 2.97
CA LYS A 165 0.90 -8.18 3.79
C LYS A 165 0.17 -7.95 5.11
N LEU A 166 -1.15 -7.77 5.06
CA LEU A 166 -2.01 -7.66 6.25
C LEU A 166 -1.89 -8.90 7.15
N GLY A 167 -2.04 -10.11 6.57
CA GLY A 167 -1.92 -11.35 7.34
C GLY A 167 -0.53 -11.56 7.97
N ARG A 168 0.54 -11.11 7.30
CA ARG A 168 1.90 -11.17 7.85
C ARG A 168 2.11 -10.18 8.98
N GLU A 169 1.57 -8.97 8.87
CA GLU A 169 1.63 -7.94 9.92
C GLU A 169 0.83 -8.37 11.15
N GLU A 170 -0.37 -8.92 10.95
CA GLU A 170 -1.21 -9.46 12.04
C GLU A 170 -0.52 -10.65 12.71
N GLY A 171 -0.04 -11.64 11.95
CA GLY A 171 0.64 -12.81 12.51
C GLY A 171 1.94 -12.49 13.26
N LEU A 172 2.71 -11.48 12.80
CA LEU A 172 3.89 -11.00 13.54
C LEU A 172 3.51 -10.31 14.85
N LYS A 173 2.39 -9.59 14.86
CA LYS A 173 1.91 -8.89 16.05
C LYS A 173 1.40 -9.89 17.09
N GLU A 174 0.55 -10.84 16.67
CA GLU A 174 0.02 -11.90 17.53
C GLU A 174 1.16 -12.77 18.10
N GLY A 175 2.06 -13.27 17.25
CA GLY A 175 3.18 -14.11 17.71
C GLY A 175 4.14 -13.39 18.67
N ARG A 176 4.30 -12.07 18.52
CA ARG A 176 5.10 -11.27 19.46
C ARG A 176 4.38 -11.04 20.79
N GLU A 177 3.07 -10.91 20.77
CA GLU A 177 2.25 -10.74 21.97
C GLU A 177 2.20 -12.04 22.77
N GLU A 178 1.89 -13.17 22.12
CA GLU A 178 1.91 -14.50 22.73
C GLU A 178 3.29 -14.86 23.29
N GLY A 179 4.35 -14.71 22.49
CA GLY A 179 5.71 -15.02 22.96
C GLY A 179 6.17 -14.14 24.12
N ARG A 180 5.65 -12.90 24.24
CA ARG A 180 5.93 -12.04 25.39
C ARG A 180 5.19 -12.51 26.62
N GLU A 181 3.92 -12.92 26.49
CA GLU A 181 3.15 -13.44 27.61
C GLU A 181 3.73 -14.75 28.15
N GLU A 182 4.07 -15.68 27.27
CA GLU A 182 4.69 -16.96 27.66
C GLU A 182 6.03 -16.74 28.36
N GLY A 183 6.94 -15.97 27.75
CA GLY A 183 8.25 -15.71 28.35
C GLY A 183 8.17 -14.98 29.69
N LEU A 184 7.18 -14.10 29.87
CA LEU A 184 6.98 -13.38 31.14
C LEU A 184 6.38 -14.29 32.22
N LYS A 185 5.58 -15.28 31.83
CA LYS A 185 5.05 -16.31 32.74
C LYS A 185 6.15 -17.26 33.18
N GLU A 186 6.91 -17.83 32.24
CA GLU A 186 8.03 -18.73 32.52
C GLU A 186 9.10 -18.04 33.39
N GLY A 187 9.56 -16.86 33.00
CA GLY A 187 10.58 -16.13 33.77
C GLY A 187 10.12 -15.74 35.18
N ARG A 188 8.81 -15.53 35.39
CA ARG A 188 8.25 -15.26 36.72
C ARG A 188 8.17 -16.52 37.57
N GLU A 189 7.94 -17.67 36.97
CA GLU A 189 7.92 -18.97 37.65
C GLU A 189 9.33 -19.39 38.06
N GLU A 190 10.29 -19.36 37.12
CA GLU A 190 11.71 -19.63 37.39
C GLU A 190 12.27 -18.67 38.46
N GLY A 191 12.08 -17.36 38.31
CA GLY A 191 12.58 -16.39 39.28
C GLY A 191 11.96 -16.55 40.68
N ARG A 192 10.74 -17.08 40.78
CA ARG A 192 10.11 -17.37 42.07
C ARG A 192 10.67 -18.64 42.71
N GLU A 193 11.02 -19.64 41.90
CA GLU A 193 11.66 -20.87 42.36
C GLU A 193 13.09 -20.61 42.81
N GLU A 194 13.89 -19.91 42.01
CA GLU A 194 15.23 -19.47 42.38
C GLU A 194 15.23 -18.63 43.67
N GLY A 195 14.27 -17.71 43.80
CA GLY A 195 14.12 -16.90 45.00
C GLY A 195 13.82 -17.73 46.26
N ARG A 196 12.99 -18.77 46.15
CA ARG A 196 12.68 -19.69 47.26
C ARG A 196 13.90 -20.52 47.66
N GLU A 197 14.66 -21.03 46.69
CA GLU A 197 15.87 -21.80 46.97
C GLU A 197 16.97 -20.92 47.60
N ALA A 198 17.16 -19.70 47.09
CA ALA A 198 18.08 -18.74 47.66
C ALA A 198 17.70 -18.38 49.12
N GLU A 199 16.40 -18.20 49.39
CA GLU A 199 15.91 -17.93 50.74
C GLU A 199 16.15 -19.10 51.70
N LYS A 200 15.91 -20.35 51.28
CA LYS A 200 16.25 -21.55 52.07
C LYS A 200 17.73 -21.59 52.43
N TYR A 201 18.61 -21.32 51.47
CA TYR A 201 20.06 -21.26 51.69
C TYR A 201 20.45 -20.15 52.70
N GLN A 202 19.86 -18.97 52.58
CA GLN A 202 20.12 -17.85 53.50
C GLN A 202 19.64 -18.15 54.93
N ILE A 203 18.49 -18.80 55.07
CA ILE A 203 17.97 -19.24 56.37
C ILE A 203 18.89 -20.29 56.98
N ALA A 204 19.29 -21.32 56.21
CA ALA A 204 20.20 -22.36 56.67
C ALA A 204 21.52 -21.78 57.18
N LYS A 205 22.13 -20.86 56.43
CA LYS A 205 23.38 -20.19 56.83
C LYS A 205 23.25 -19.43 58.16
N LYS A 206 22.12 -18.74 58.36
CA LYS A 206 21.84 -18.02 59.63
C LYS A 206 21.62 -18.98 60.81
N LEU A 207 21.00 -20.14 60.58
CA LEU A 207 20.75 -21.13 61.63
C LEU A 207 22.03 -21.87 62.05
N ILE A 208 22.86 -22.28 61.08
CA ILE A 208 24.18 -22.88 61.32
C ILE A 208 25.07 -21.91 62.11
N HIS A 209 25.12 -20.63 61.71
CA HIS A 209 25.90 -19.62 62.42
C HIS A 209 25.43 -19.36 63.87
N LYS A 210 24.17 -19.68 64.19
CA LYS A 210 23.63 -19.63 65.54
C LYS A 210 23.92 -20.90 66.36
N GLY A 211 24.65 -21.87 65.81
CA GLY A 211 25.05 -23.10 66.49
C GLY A 211 23.97 -24.18 66.55
N MET A 212 22.95 -24.12 65.66
CA MET A 212 21.93 -25.16 65.55
C MET A 212 22.48 -26.40 64.86
N ASP A 213 22.08 -27.60 65.29
CA ASP A 213 22.57 -28.85 64.71
C ASP A 213 22.11 -29.04 63.26
N LEU A 214 22.96 -29.65 62.43
CA LEU A 214 22.68 -29.84 60.99
C LEU A 214 21.42 -30.69 60.75
N SER A 215 21.07 -31.60 61.66
CA SER A 215 19.82 -32.37 61.58
C SER A 215 18.60 -31.48 61.77
N GLU A 216 18.62 -30.58 62.75
CA GLU A 216 17.52 -29.62 63.00
C GLU A 216 17.40 -28.59 61.86
N VAL A 217 18.53 -28.12 61.32
CA VAL A 217 18.53 -27.20 60.17
C VAL A 217 17.96 -27.88 58.91
N SER A 218 18.23 -29.16 58.71
CA SER A 218 17.67 -29.96 57.60
C SER A 218 16.16 -30.08 57.70
N GLU A 219 15.62 -30.34 58.89
CA GLU A 219 14.17 -30.40 59.11
C GLU A 219 13.49 -29.04 58.87
N ILE A 220 14.10 -27.94 59.30
CA ILE A 220 13.51 -26.58 59.18
C ILE A 220 13.54 -26.06 57.73
N THR A 221 14.64 -26.28 57.01
CA THR A 221 14.87 -25.69 55.69
C THR A 221 14.52 -26.62 54.53
N GLY A 222 14.37 -27.92 54.81
CA GLY A 222 14.15 -28.96 53.79
C GLY A 222 15.37 -29.24 52.91
N LEU A 223 16.53 -28.65 53.22
CA LEU A 223 17.77 -28.91 52.50
C LEU A 223 18.38 -30.24 52.94
N SER A 224 19.06 -30.94 52.01
CA SER A 224 19.71 -32.20 52.33
C SER A 224 20.93 -31.97 53.24
N LEU A 225 21.25 -32.96 54.08
CA LEU A 225 22.46 -32.91 54.93
C LEU A 225 23.74 -32.73 54.12
N LYS A 226 23.77 -33.16 52.85
CA LYS A 226 24.90 -32.96 51.94
C LYS A 226 25.04 -31.48 51.55
N ASP A 227 23.93 -30.82 51.23
CA ASP A 227 23.91 -29.39 50.88
C ASP A 227 24.28 -28.53 52.09
N LEU A 228 23.76 -28.87 53.28
CA LEU A 228 24.09 -28.18 54.52
C LEU A 228 25.57 -28.30 54.92
N LYS A 229 26.19 -29.48 54.73
CA LYS A 229 27.64 -29.66 54.94
C LYS A 229 28.49 -28.79 54.01
N ASN A 230 28.03 -28.58 52.77
CA ASN A 230 28.72 -27.70 51.85
C ASN A 230 28.62 -26.23 52.30
N ILE A 231 27.47 -25.81 52.85
CA ILE A 231 27.29 -24.46 53.42
C ILE A 231 28.19 -24.28 54.66
N ASP A 232 28.20 -25.26 55.57
CA ASP A 232 28.99 -25.25 56.80
C ASP A 232 30.50 -25.14 56.52
N ASN A 233 31.01 -25.90 55.54
CA ASN A 233 32.41 -25.82 55.11
C ASN A 233 32.80 -24.50 54.42
N LEU A 234 31.83 -23.67 54.02
CA LEU A 234 32.02 -22.37 53.34
C LEU A 234 31.79 -21.16 54.26
N THR A 235 31.47 -21.38 55.54
CA THR A 235 31.12 -20.33 56.51
C THR A 235 32.21 -20.22 57.58
#